data_AF-A0A0M4FIN1-F1
#
_entry.id   AF-A0A0M4FIN1-F1
#
_cell.length_a   1.000
_cell.length_b   1.000
_cell.length_c   1.000
_cell.angle_alpha   90.00
_cell.angle_beta   90.00
_cell.angle_gamma   90.00
#
_symmetry.space_group_name_H-M   'P 1'
#
loop_
_entity.id
_entity.type
_entity.pdbx_description
1 polymer ?
#
loop_
_entity_poly.entity_id
_entity_poly.type
_entity_poly.pdbx_seq_one_letter_code
_entity_poly.pdbx_strand_id
1 'polypeptide(L)'
;MKTAIIYARVSTTKEQQETSLKRQLEELAGLAAENNMTVVRTISEKASGYDLDRQGVFELLDSMKEFKADAVLIQDETRLGRGNAKIALLHCIYKEGARIFSISHRGELELSEADSMVLEIVSIVEEYQRKLHNLKIKRGMKKAVKNGYRPQDHLVPFHDGTGKERKDVPLEEIVRLRARKLTFHEIAATLRGVGYDVSKATVHRRYQEYIQKEEQTNERP
;
A
#
# COMPACT_ATOMS: atom_id res chain seq x y z
N MET A 1 11.95 7.86 10.54
CA MET A 1 11.06 8.30 11.62
C MET A 1 9.70 7.69 11.32
N LYS A 2 9.05 7.04 12.29
CA LYS A 2 7.75 6.37 12.04
C LYS A 2 6.66 7.42 11.86
N THR A 3 5.71 7.18 10.97
CA THR A 3 4.55 8.05 10.74
C THR A 3 3.37 7.56 11.57
N ALA A 4 2.62 8.48 12.16
CA ALA A 4 1.50 8.15 13.03
C ALA A 4 0.27 9.00 12.73
N ILE A 5 -0.91 8.41 12.91
CA ILE A 5 -2.20 9.10 12.84
C ILE A 5 -2.81 9.11 14.24
N ILE A 6 -3.23 10.28 14.72
CA ILE A 6 -4.01 10.39 15.95
C ILE A 6 -5.48 10.18 15.61
N TYR A 7 -6.14 9.29 16.35
CA TYR A 7 -7.57 9.04 16.23
C TYR A 7 -8.26 9.12 17.60
N ALA A 8 -9.16 10.10 17.74
CA ALA A 8 -9.92 10.36 18.94
C ALA A 8 -11.42 10.23 18.67
N ARG A 9 -12.14 9.52 19.53
CA ARG A 9 -13.60 9.38 19.47
C ARG A 9 -14.23 9.69 20.80
N VAL A 10 -15.31 10.46 20.81
CA VAL A 10 -16.14 10.68 22.00
C VAL A 10 -17.58 10.22 21.76
N SER A 11 -18.30 9.89 22.84
CA SER A 11 -19.71 9.50 22.74
C SER A 11 -20.59 10.74 22.57
N THR A 12 -21.63 10.64 21.74
CA THR A 12 -22.55 11.73 21.40
C THR A 12 -23.37 12.31 22.57
N THR A 13 -23.31 11.72 23.76
CA THR A 13 -24.25 12.00 24.87
C THR A 13 -23.83 13.08 25.88
N LYS A 14 -22.64 13.70 25.77
CA LYS A 14 -22.18 14.68 26.78
C LYS A 14 -21.45 15.89 26.17
N GLU A 15 -22.05 17.07 26.30
CA GLU A 15 -21.47 18.38 25.92
C GLU A 15 -20.19 18.72 26.70
N GLN A 16 -19.99 18.14 27.88
CA GLN A 16 -18.77 18.31 28.71
C GLN A 16 -17.50 17.66 28.11
N GLN A 17 -17.55 17.03 26.94
CA GLN A 17 -16.42 16.28 26.36
C GLN A 17 -15.54 17.07 25.39
N GLU A 18 -15.84 18.34 25.08
CA GLU A 18 -14.97 19.14 24.19
C GLU A 18 -13.65 19.53 24.85
N THR A 19 -13.67 19.92 26.13
CA THR A 19 -12.45 20.11 26.93
C THR A 19 -11.68 18.80 27.15
N SER A 20 -12.36 17.66 27.16
CA SER A 20 -11.73 16.34 27.20
C SER A 20 -10.98 16.01 25.90
N LEU A 21 -11.52 16.39 24.74
CA LEU A 21 -10.91 16.10 23.43
C LEU A 21 -9.59 16.82 23.23
N LYS A 22 -9.53 18.12 23.55
CA LYS A 22 -8.30 18.89 23.39
C LYS A 22 -7.16 18.30 24.24
N ARG A 23 -7.46 17.97 25.50
CA ARG A 23 -6.49 17.31 26.40
C ARG A 23 -6.08 15.92 25.88
N GLN A 24 -7.02 15.14 25.36
CA GLN A 24 -6.71 13.83 24.74
C GLN A 24 -5.74 13.97 23.56
N LEU A 25 -5.95 14.98 22.70
CA LEU A 25 -5.06 15.21 21.56
C LEU A 25 -3.66 15.62 22.01
N GLU A 26 -3.54 16.45 23.06
CA GLU A 26 -2.24 16.81 23.65
C GLU A 26 -1.53 15.59 24.24
N GLU A 27 -2.23 14.73 24.99
CA GLU A 27 -1.68 13.48 25.53
C GLU A 27 -1.21 12.53 24.40
N LEU A 28 -1.98 12.43 23.30
CA LEU A 28 -1.62 11.60 22.15
C LEU A 28 -0.43 12.16 21.37
N ALA A 29 -0.32 13.47 21.24
CA ALA A 29 0.85 14.11 20.68
C ALA A 29 2.10 13.87 21.54
N GLY A 30 1.95 13.88 22.87
CA GLY A 30 2.99 13.48 23.81
C GLY A 30 3.45 12.03 23.60
N LEU A 31 2.50 11.10 23.50
CA LEU A 31 2.81 9.68 23.22
C LEU A 31 3.55 9.50 21.89
N ALA A 32 3.17 10.27 20.86
CA ALA A 32 3.86 10.27 19.57
C ALA A 32 5.32 10.71 19.72
N ALA A 33 5.56 11.80 20.45
CA ALA A 33 6.89 12.34 20.69
C ALA A 33 7.76 11.37 21.50
N GLU A 34 7.22 10.77 22.56
CA GLU A 34 7.91 9.76 23.39
C GLU A 34 8.35 8.54 22.56
N ASN A 35 7.56 8.16 21.56
CA ASN A 35 7.85 7.03 20.67
C ASN A 35 8.56 7.42 19.36
N ASN A 36 9.09 8.64 19.25
CA ASN A 36 9.79 9.16 18.05
C ASN A 36 8.96 9.03 16.75
N MET A 37 7.66 9.32 16.84
CA MET A 37 6.73 9.28 15.71
C MET A 37 6.38 10.69 15.23
N THR A 38 6.19 10.84 13.92
CA THR A 38 5.68 12.07 13.30
C THR A 38 4.19 11.94 13.07
N VAL A 39 3.39 12.82 13.69
CA VAL A 39 1.94 12.86 13.48
C VAL A 39 1.65 13.48 12.11
N VAL A 40 1.08 12.70 11.19
CA VAL A 40 0.75 13.15 9.82
C VAL A 40 -0.72 13.59 9.70
N ARG A 41 -1.60 13.06 10.55
CA ARG A 41 -3.02 13.38 10.57
C ARG A 41 -3.57 13.26 11.99
N THR A 42 -4.54 14.11 12.31
CA THR A 42 -5.31 14.04 13.54
C THR A 42 -6.78 14.03 13.19
N ILE A 43 -7.50 13.01 13.67
CA ILE A 43 -8.90 12.76 13.37
C ILE A 43 -9.66 12.72 14.68
N SER A 44 -10.76 13.47 14.75
CA SER A 44 -11.64 13.52 15.92
C SER A 44 -13.08 13.36 15.51
N GLU A 45 -13.82 12.46 16.15
CA GLU A 45 -15.23 12.21 15.83
C GLU A 45 -16.14 12.05 17.07
N LYS A 46 -17.42 12.38 16.89
CA LYS A 46 -18.50 12.16 17.88
C LYS A 46 -19.42 11.06 17.35
N ALA A 47 -19.21 9.82 17.80
CA ALA A 47 -19.98 8.67 17.30
C ALA A 47 -20.12 7.53 18.33
N SER A 48 -21.08 6.63 18.08
CA SER A 48 -21.25 5.40 18.85
C SER A 48 -20.12 4.40 18.56
N GLY A 49 -19.67 3.68 19.58
CA GLY A 49 -18.64 2.64 19.43
C GLY A 49 -19.13 1.34 18.79
N TYR A 50 -20.45 1.16 18.63
CA TYR A 50 -21.02 -0.03 17.96
C TYR A 50 -21.18 0.17 16.45
N ASP A 51 -21.13 1.41 15.99
CA ASP A 51 -21.31 1.72 14.58
C ASP A 51 -20.02 1.48 13.81
N LEU A 52 -20.15 0.93 12.60
CA LEU A 52 -19.04 0.78 11.66
C LEU A 52 -19.07 1.85 10.57
N ASP A 53 -20.23 2.44 10.31
CA ASP A 53 -20.44 3.46 9.28
C ASP A 53 -20.08 4.84 9.86
N ARG A 54 -18.79 5.03 10.15
CA ARG A 54 -18.27 6.23 10.80
C ARG A 54 -17.34 6.98 9.87
N GLN A 55 -17.67 8.25 9.63
CA GLN A 55 -16.88 9.12 8.77
C GLN A 55 -15.41 9.23 9.22
N GLY A 56 -15.15 9.32 10.53
CA GLY A 56 -13.79 9.39 11.04
C GLY A 56 -13.00 8.08 10.90
N VAL A 57 -13.67 6.92 10.90
CA VAL A 57 -13.04 5.63 10.59
C VAL A 57 -12.66 5.54 9.12
N PHE A 58 -13.53 5.97 8.20
CA PHE A 58 -13.18 6.01 6.77
C PHE A 58 -12.01 6.95 6.52
N GLU A 59 -12.05 8.15 7.11
CA GLU A 59 -10.93 9.11 7.03
C GLU A 59 -9.64 8.52 7.60
N LEU A 60 -9.70 7.75 8.69
CA LEU A 60 -8.56 7.05 9.26
C LEU A 60 -7.98 6.06 8.26
N LEU A 61 -8.81 5.17 7.70
CA LEU A 61 -8.36 4.14 6.75
C LEU A 61 -7.80 4.75 5.45
N ASP A 62 -8.38 5.83 4.96
CA ASP A 62 -7.90 6.54 3.76
C ASP A 62 -6.56 7.24 4.04
N SER A 63 -6.46 7.95 5.17
CA SER A 63 -5.22 8.59 5.60
C SER A 63 -4.10 7.59 5.82
N MET A 64 -4.40 6.41 6.37
CA MET A 64 -3.43 5.33 6.55
C MET A 64 -2.84 4.89 5.21
N LYS A 65 -3.66 4.77 4.16
CA LYS A 65 -3.20 4.40 2.82
C LYS A 65 -2.43 5.53 2.13
N GLU A 66 -2.91 6.77 2.26
CA GLU A 66 -2.28 7.94 1.66
C GLU A 66 -0.87 8.17 2.22
N PHE A 67 -0.75 8.20 3.54
CA PHE A 67 0.52 8.51 4.22
C PHE A 67 1.36 7.27 4.53
N LYS A 68 0.85 6.06 4.26
CA LYS A 68 1.46 4.78 4.67
C LYS A 68 1.82 4.80 6.15
N ALA A 69 0.83 5.14 6.97
CA ALA A 69 1.03 5.33 8.40
C ALA A 69 1.54 4.06 9.07
N ASP A 70 2.64 4.17 9.82
CA ASP A 70 3.21 3.05 10.58
C ASP A 70 2.43 2.77 11.88
N ALA A 71 1.73 3.79 12.40
CA ALA A 71 1.03 3.70 13.67
C ALA A 71 -0.29 4.48 13.72
N VAL A 72 -1.21 4.00 14.56
CA VAL A 72 -2.44 4.70 14.95
C VAL A 72 -2.43 4.92 16.46
N LEU A 73 -2.54 6.17 16.89
CA LEU A 73 -2.51 6.57 18.29
C LEU A 73 -3.94 6.78 18.79
N ILE A 74 -4.33 6.08 19.84
CA ILE A 74 -5.66 6.16 20.46
C ILE A 74 -5.54 6.32 21.97
N GLN A 75 -6.58 6.79 22.64
CA GLN A 75 -6.55 6.85 24.11
C GLN A 75 -6.61 5.46 24.74
N ASP A 76 -7.55 4.65 24.27
CA ASP A 76 -7.90 3.33 24.79
C ASP A 76 -8.63 2.53 23.70
N GLU A 77 -8.73 1.20 23.84
CA GLU A 77 -9.37 0.31 22.86
C GLU A 77 -10.80 0.69 22.51
N THR A 78 -11.55 1.25 23.46
CA THR A 78 -12.96 1.56 23.24
C THR A 78 -13.13 2.62 22.16
N ARG A 79 -12.10 3.44 21.87
CA ARG A 79 -12.12 4.43 20.79
C ARG A 79 -12.29 3.80 19.43
N LEU A 80 -11.70 2.63 19.21
CA LEU A 80 -11.83 1.87 17.95
C LEU A 80 -13.25 1.32 17.77
N GLY A 81 -13.89 0.88 18.85
CA GLY A 81 -15.27 0.40 18.83
C GLY A 81 -15.56 -0.60 19.96
N ARG A 82 -16.65 -1.34 19.82
CA ARG A 82 -17.07 -2.42 20.73
C ARG A 82 -17.50 -3.65 19.96
N GLY A 83 -17.27 -4.84 20.53
CA GLY A 83 -17.64 -6.12 19.92
C GLY A 83 -17.02 -6.30 18.53
N ASN A 84 -17.83 -6.71 17.56
CA ASN A 84 -17.38 -6.95 16.18
C ASN A 84 -16.78 -5.71 15.51
N ALA A 85 -17.24 -4.49 15.88
CA ALA A 85 -16.71 -3.26 15.32
C ALA A 85 -15.24 -3.04 15.71
N LYS A 86 -14.86 -3.42 16.94
CA LYS A 86 -13.47 -3.39 17.42
C LYS A 86 -12.60 -4.32 16.56
N ILE A 87 -13.02 -5.59 16.45
CA ILE A 87 -12.29 -6.62 15.70
C ILE A 87 -12.11 -6.22 14.23
N ALA A 88 -13.17 -5.73 13.58
CA ALA A 88 -13.11 -5.31 12.19
C ALA A 88 -12.09 -4.19 11.99
N LEU A 89 -12.09 -3.17 12.85
CA LEU A 89 -11.16 -2.06 12.73
C LEU A 89 -9.71 -2.47 13.06
N LEU A 90 -9.50 -3.31 14.08
CA LEU A 90 -8.19 -3.91 14.36
C LEU A 90 -7.65 -4.65 13.14
N HIS A 91 -8.48 -5.50 12.53
CA HIS A 91 -8.12 -6.27 11.33
C HIS A 91 -7.73 -5.34 10.18
N CYS A 92 -8.51 -4.30 9.91
CA CYS A 92 -8.19 -3.32 8.87
C CYS A 92 -6.85 -2.61 9.14
N ILE A 93 -6.60 -2.16 10.38
CA ILE A 93 -5.39 -1.42 10.73
C ILE A 93 -4.15 -2.32 10.59
N TYR A 94 -4.18 -3.52 11.16
CA TYR A 94 -3.04 -4.45 11.09
C TYR A 94 -2.78 -4.97 9.68
N LYS A 95 -3.84 -5.13 8.87
CA LYS A 95 -3.72 -5.55 7.47
C LYS A 95 -2.98 -4.53 6.61
N GLU A 96 -3.10 -3.24 6.92
CA GLU A 96 -2.31 -2.17 6.29
C GLU A 96 -0.89 -2.07 6.86
N GLY A 97 -0.52 -2.92 7.82
CA GLY A 97 0.83 -3.00 8.42
C GLY A 97 1.07 -2.02 9.57
N ALA A 98 0.06 -1.24 9.95
CA ALA A 98 0.18 -0.29 11.05
C ALA A 98 0.02 -0.96 12.41
N ARG A 99 0.69 -0.41 13.42
CA ARG A 99 0.52 -0.79 14.83
C ARG A 99 -0.35 0.20 15.57
N ILE A 100 -1.03 -0.24 16.62
CA ILE A 100 -1.88 0.64 17.42
C ILE A 100 -1.13 0.95 18.70
N PHE A 101 -1.09 2.22 19.09
CA PHE A 101 -0.52 2.65 20.36
C PHE A 101 -1.61 3.30 21.19
N SER A 102 -1.61 3.02 22.48
CA SER A 102 -2.61 3.58 23.39
C SER A 102 -2.00 4.27 24.60
N ILE A 103 -2.64 5.34 25.05
CA ILE A 103 -2.28 6.01 26.31
C ILE A 103 -2.48 5.06 27.48
N SER A 104 -3.58 4.29 27.49
CA SER A 104 -3.89 3.34 28.58
C SER A 104 -2.82 2.27 28.77
N HIS A 105 -2.17 1.82 27.68
CA HIS A 105 -1.06 0.86 27.73
C HIS A 105 0.32 1.53 27.73
N ARG A 106 0.40 2.87 27.64
CA ARG A 106 1.64 3.65 27.49
C ARG A 106 2.59 3.08 26.43
N GLY A 107 2.03 2.64 25.30
CA GLY A 107 2.80 1.90 24.29
C GLY A 107 1.92 1.22 23.25
N GLU A 108 2.50 0.25 22.54
CA GLU A 108 1.77 -0.57 21.57
C GLU A 108 0.64 -1.33 22.29
N LEU A 109 -0.53 -1.38 21.65
CA LEU A 109 -1.68 -2.10 22.15
C LEU A 109 -1.39 -3.59 22.11
N GLU A 110 -1.41 -4.23 23.28
CA GLU A 110 -1.34 -5.68 23.39
C GLU A 110 -2.72 -6.28 23.16
N LEU A 111 -2.82 -7.14 22.16
CA LEU A 111 -4.05 -7.87 21.89
C LEU A 111 -4.22 -8.99 22.92
N SER A 112 -5.46 -9.19 23.38
CA SER A 112 -5.79 -10.39 24.13
C SER A 112 -5.59 -11.64 23.26
N GLU A 113 -5.37 -12.80 23.90
CA GLU A 113 -5.29 -14.09 23.19
C GLU A 113 -6.57 -14.34 22.38
N ALA A 114 -7.73 -13.97 22.94
CA ALA A 114 -9.02 -14.08 22.27
C ALA A 114 -9.09 -13.19 21.01
N ASP A 115 -8.70 -11.91 21.11
CA ASP A 115 -8.71 -10.99 19.96
C ASP A 115 -7.74 -11.47 18.88
N SER A 116 -6.55 -11.94 19.27
CA SER A 116 -5.53 -12.47 18.36
C SER A 116 -6.03 -13.70 17.60
N MET A 117 -6.65 -14.67 18.29
CA MET A 117 -7.25 -15.84 17.66
C MET A 117 -8.36 -15.46 16.67
N VAL A 118 -9.23 -14.51 17.05
CA VAL A 118 -10.31 -14.07 16.16
C VAL A 118 -9.76 -13.41 14.90
N LEU A 119 -8.72 -12.56 15.02
CA LEU A 119 -8.08 -11.93 13.86
C LEU A 119 -7.42 -12.95 12.92
N GLU A 120 -6.79 -13.98 13.47
CA GLU A 120 -6.21 -15.07 12.69
C GLU A 120 -7.30 -15.85 11.93
N ILE A 121 -8.40 -16.21 12.61
CA ILE A 121 -9.54 -16.90 11.98
C ILE A 121 -10.12 -16.05 10.85
N VAL A 122 -10.35 -14.74 11.08
CA VAL A 122 -10.87 -13.82 10.06
C VAL A 122 -9.93 -13.78 8.85
N SER A 123 -8.62 -13.72 9.08
CA SER A 123 -7.61 -13.72 8.01
C SER A 123 -7.65 -15.00 7.16
N ILE A 124 -7.79 -16.16 7.81
CA ILE A 124 -7.92 -17.46 7.13
C ILE A 124 -9.21 -17.51 6.30
N VAL A 125 -10.33 -17.06 6.87
CA VAL A 125 -11.63 -17.03 6.18
C VAL A 125 -11.57 -16.11 4.96
N GLU A 126 -10.95 -14.93 5.07
CA GLU A 126 -10.74 -14.03 3.93
C GLU A 126 -9.92 -14.68 2.81
N GLU A 127 -8.84 -15.38 3.15
CA GLU A 127 -8.01 -16.09 2.17
C GLU A 127 -8.82 -17.18 1.45
N TYR A 128 -9.61 -17.94 2.22
CA TYR A 128 -10.47 -18.98 1.67
C TYR A 128 -11.55 -18.42 0.75
N GLN A 129 -12.20 -17.32 1.13
CA GLN A 129 -13.18 -16.62 0.28
C GLN A 129 -12.55 -16.15 -1.03
N ARG A 130 -11.33 -15.61 -0.98
CA ARG A 130 -10.57 -15.20 -2.18
C ARG A 130 -10.30 -16.38 -3.12
N LYS A 131 -9.90 -17.53 -2.56
CA LYS A 131 -9.69 -18.78 -3.33
C LYS A 131 -10.97 -19.23 -4.01
N LEU A 132 -12.09 -19.27 -3.29
CA LEU A 132 -13.40 -19.62 -3.87
C LEU A 132 -13.83 -18.66 -4.97
N HIS A 133 -13.64 -17.35 -4.77
CA HIS A 133 -13.94 -16.35 -5.78
C HIS A 133 -13.14 -16.56 -7.07
N ASN A 134 -11.82 -16.77 -6.95
CA ASN A 134 -10.95 -17.06 -8.09
C ASN A 134 -11.32 -18.37 -8.81
N LEU A 135 -11.73 -19.40 -8.06
CA LEU A 135 -12.24 -20.64 -8.64
C LEU A 135 -13.55 -20.43 -9.40
N LYS A 136 -14.46 -19.59 -8.88
CA LYS A 136 -15.71 -19.22 -9.56
C LYS A 136 -15.42 -18.47 -10.86
N ILE A 137 -14.53 -17.48 -10.85
CA ILE A 137 -14.07 -16.77 -12.07
C ILE A 137 -13.48 -17.76 -13.07
N LYS A 138 -12.55 -18.62 -12.65
CA LYS A 138 -11.88 -19.60 -13.52
C LYS A 138 -12.88 -20.56 -14.17
N ARG A 139 -13.87 -21.04 -13.40
CA ARG A 139 -14.95 -21.90 -13.91
C ARG A 139 -15.83 -21.15 -14.91
N GLY A 140 -16.25 -19.92 -14.60
CA GLY A 140 -17.03 -19.07 -15.49
C GLY A 140 -16.30 -18.79 -16.81
N MET A 141 -15.02 -18.41 -16.72
CA MET A 141 -14.16 -18.17 -17.88
C MET A 141 -14.03 -19.42 -18.76
N LYS A 142 -13.73 -20.59 -18.17
CA LYS A 142 -13.67 -21.86 -18.93
C LYS A 142 -14.98 -22.16 -19.67
N LYS A 143 -16.13 -21.93 -19.03
CA LYS A 143 -17.44 -22.13 -19.66
C LYS A 143 -17.68 -21.14 -20.78
N ALA A 144 -17.35 -19.87 -20.58
CA ALA A 144 -17.46 -18.83 -21.62
C ALA A 144 -16.59 -19.18 -22.83
N VAL A 145 -15.32 -19.57 -22.60
CA VAL A 145 -14.39 -19.96 -23.67
C VAL A 145 -14.91 -21.16 -24.45
N LYS A 146 -15.43 -22.17 -23.76
CA LYS A 146 -16.09 -23.33 -24.41
C LYS A 146 -17.27 -22.90 -25.29
N ASN A 147 -17.96 -21.83 -24.92
CA ASN A 147 -19.09 -21.27 -25.66
C ASN A 147 -18.68 -20.22 -26.72
N GLY A 148 -17.38 -20.10 -27.03
CA GLY A 148 -16.87 -19.23 -28.08
C GLY A 148 -16.38 -17.85 -27.61
N TYR A 149 -16.44 -17.53 -26.31
CA TYR A 149 -15.83 -16.32 -25.78
C TYR A 149 -14.31 -16.37 -25.95
N ARG A 150 -13.72 -15.33 -26.54
CA ARG A 150 -12.28 -15.23 -26.76
C ARG A 150 -11.72 -14.12 -25.87
N PRO A 151 -11.03 -14.46 -24.77
CA PRO A 151 -10.52 -13.45 -23.83
C PRO A 151 -9.58 -12.45 -24.50
N GLN A 152 -8.84 -12.90 -25.52
CA GLN A 152 -7.92 -12.08 -26.31
C GLN A 152 -8.58 -10.87 -27.00
N ASP A 153 -9.87 -10.95 -27.32
CA ASP A 153 -10.59 -9.89 -28.03
C ASP A 153 -11.03 -8.76 -27.07
N HIS A 154 -10.96 -9.01 -25.75
CA HIS A 154 -11.20 -8.04 -24.67
C HIS A 154 -9.96 -7.78 -23.83
N LEU A 155 -8.80 -8.29 -24.25
CA LEU A 155 -7.55 -7.69 -23.82
C LEU A 155 -7.58 -6.29 -24.42
N VAL A 156 -7.45 -5.26 -23.58
CA VAL A 156 -7.11 -3.94 -24.08
C VAL A 156 -5.88 -4.15 -24.95
N PRO A 157 -5.92 -3.81 -26.25
CA PRO A 157 -4.71 -3.86 -27.06
C PRO A 157 -3.63 -3.13 -26.28
N PHE A 158 -2.40 -3.61 -26.39
CA PHE A 158 -1.22 -2.92 -25.87
C PHE A 158 -1.06 -1.59 -26.65
N HIS A 159 -1.99 -0.66 -26.47
CA HIS A 159 -1.94 0.70 -26.95
C HIS A 159 -1.23 1.51 -25.87
N ASP A 160 0.05 1.75 -26.12
CA ASP A 160 0.85 2.93 -25.74
C ASP A 160 0.41 3.70 -24.47
N GLY A 161 0.28 3.01 -23.33
CA GLY A 161 -0.12 3.69 -22.09
C GLY A 161 0.20 2.99 -20.76
N THR A 162 0.48 1.68 -20.76
CA THR A 162 0.87 0.94 -19.53
C THR A 162 2.19 0.19 -19.63
N GLY A 163 2.86 0.24 -20.79
CA GLY A 163 4.31 0.12 -20.88
C GLY A 163 4.88 1.53 -21.02
N LYS A 164 5.95 1.88 -20.30
CA LYS A 164 6.73 3.09 -20.61
C LYS A 164 6.95 3.10 -22.13
N GLU A 165 6.53 4.18 -22.80
CA GLU A 165 6.84 4.43 -24.22
C GLU A 165 8.29 4.01 -24.48
N ARG A 166 8.53 3.36 -25.61
CA ARG A 166 9.88 2.96 -26.01
C ARG A 166 10.71 4.22 -26.14
N LYS A 167 11.43 4.56 -25.06
CA LYS A 167 12.26 5.76 -25.03
C LYS A 167 13.24 5.66 -26.18
N ASP A 168 13.27 6.69 -27.00
CA ASP A 168 14.21 6.78 -28.10
C ASP A 168 15.59 7.08 -27.51
N VAL A 169 16.33 6.02 -27.23
CA VAL A 169 17.67 6.08 -26.62
C VAL A 169 18.69 5.81 -27.72
N PRO A 170 19.74 6.64 -27.86
CA PRO A 170 20.76 6.47 -28.88
C PRO A 170 21.51 5.16 -28.64
N LEU A 171 21.21 4.15 -29.47
CA LEU A 171 21.78 2.80 -29.33
C LEU A 171 23.29 2.81 -29.57
N GLU A 172 23.72 3.57 -30.58
CA GLU A 172 25.13 3.76 -30.93
C GLU A 172 25.93 4.30 -29.73
N GLU A 173 25.34 5.21 -28.97
CA GLU A 173 25.96 5.79 -27.78
C GLU A 173 26.10 4.76 -26.66
N ILE A 174 25.07 3.94 -26.44
CA ILE A 174 25.12 2.85 -25.45
C ILE A 174 26.24 1.86 -25.79
N VAL A 175 26.34 1.46 -27.07
CA VAL A 175 27.38 0.53 -27.55
C VAL A 175 28.77 1.14 -27.40
N ARG A 176 28.95 2.41 -27.79
CA ARG A 176 30.21 3.14 -27.67
C ARG A 176 30.68 3.25 -26.22
N LEU A 177 29.80 3.65 -25.30
CA LEU A 177 30.13 3.77 -23.88
C LEU A 177 30.41 2.39 -23.25
N ARG A 178 29.71 1.35 -23.72
CA ARG A 178 29.97 -0.03 -23.28
C ARG A 178 31.31 -0.56 -23.76
N ALA A 179 31.72 -0.24 -25.00
CA ALA A 179 33.05 -0.55 -25.53
C ALA A 179 34.18 0.13 -24.73
N ARG A 180 33.91 1.32 -24.17
CA ARG A 180 34.81 2.01 -23.22
C ARG A 180 34.78 1.43 -21.79
N LYS A 181 34.17 0.26 -21.60
CA LYS A 181 34.06 -0.49 -20.33
C LYS A 181 33.25 0.19 -19.23
N LEU A 182 32.39 1.17 -19.54
CA LEU A 182 31.46 1.73 -18.55
C LEU A 182 30.41 0.69 -18.14
N THR A 183 29.99 0.76 -16.88
CA THR A 183 28.88 -0.02 -16.34
C THR A 183 27.54 0.50 -16.86
N PHE A 184 26.52 -0.37 -16.92
CA PHE A 184 25.17 0.06 -17.33
C PHE A 184 24.57 1.14 -16.42
N HIS A 185 25.05 1.27 -15.18
CA HIS A 185 24.65 2.34 -14.28
C HIS A 185 25.25 3.68 -14.71
N GLU A 186 26.56 3.71 -15.00
CA GLU A 186 27.26 4.91 -15.50
C GLU A 186 26.73 5.35 -16.85
N ILE A 187 26.51 4.42 -17.79
CA ILE A 187 25.94 4.72 -19.10
C ILE A 187 24.56 5.37 -18.95
N ALA A 188 23.72 4.84 -18.06
CA ALA A 188 22.41 5.44 -17.79
C ALA A 188 22.53 6.84 -17.15
N ALA A 189 23.54 7.07 -16.29
CA ALA A 189 23.81 8.38 -15.71
C ALA A 189 24.30 9.39 -16.76
N THR A 190 25.21 8.98 -17.65
CA THR A 190 25.69 9.80 -18.77
C THR A 190 24.54 10.20 -19.69
N LEU A 191 23.69 9.24 -20.09
CA LEU A 191 22.55 9.51 -20.96
C LEU A 191 21.52 10.44 -20.29
N ARG A 192 21.29 10.29 -18.98
CA ARG A 192 20.47 11.26 -18.21
C ARG A 192 21.08 12.66 -18.21
N GLY A 193 22.40 12.77 -18.10
CA GLY A 193 23.11 14.06 -18.18
C GLY A 193 22.97 14.78 -19.53
N VAL A 194 22.69 14.04 -20.61
CA VAL A 194 22.49 14.57 -21.97
C VAL A 194 20.99 14.77 -22.29
N GLY A 195 20.10 14.52 -21.32
CA GLY A 195 18.66 14.77 -21.45
C GLY A 195 17.80 13.54 -21.75
N TYR A 196 18.37 12.33 -21.80
CA TYR A 196 17.59 11.10 -21.96
C TYR A 196 17.14 10.55 -20.62
N ASP A 197 15.84 10.47 -20.36
CA ASP A 197 15.32 9.83 -19.15
C ASP A 197 15.44 8.30 -19.26
N VAL A 198 16.57 7.70 -18.90
CA VAL A 198 16.77 6.24 -19.02
C VAL A 198 17.20 5.58 -17.73
N SER A 199 16.68 4.36 -17.51
CA SER A 199 17.07 3.51 -16.38
C SER A 199 18.19 2.54 -16.78
N LYS A 200 18.93 2.03 -15.78
CA LYS A 200 19.91 0.93 -15.98
C LYS A 200 19.28 -0.26 -16.73
N ALA A 201 18.05 -0.64 -16.37
CA ALA A 201 17.33 -1.74 -17.00
C ALA A 201 17.02 -1.45 -18.48
N THR A 202 16.66 -0.20 -18.80
CA THR A 202 16.42 0.24 -20.18
C THR A 202 17.69 0.14 -21.02
N VAL A 203 18.83 0.62 -20.51
CA VAL A 203 20.13 0.54 -21.18
C VAL A 203 20.58 -0.90 -21.38
N HIS A 204 20.47 -1.74 -20.34
CA HIS A 204 20.82 -3.16 -20.42
C HIS A 204 19.99 -3.88 -21.49
N ARG A 205 18.66 -3.70 -21.48
CA ARG A 205 17.76 -4.30 -22.48
C ARG A 205 18.14 -3.89 -23.91
N ARG A 206 18.38 -2.60 -24.14
CA ARG A 206 18.74 -2.07 -25.47
C ARG A 206 20.07 -2.63 -25.97
N TYR A 207 21.05 -2.82 -25.09
CA TYR A 207 22.33 -3.42 -25.43
C TYR A 207 22.20 -4.93 -25.74
N GLN A 208 21.38 -5.67 -25.00
CA GLN A 208 21.12 -7.09 -25.29
C GLN A 208 20.38 -7.28 -26.62
N GLU A 209 19.40 -6.42 -26.92
CA GLU A 209 18.73 -6.39 -28.22
C GLU A 209 19.71 -6.15 -29.38
N TYR A 210 20.76 -5.36 -29.17
CA TYR A 210 21.82 -5.12 -30.16
C TYR A 210 22.67 -6.38 -30.39
N ILE A 211 23.16 -7.01 -29.33
CA ILE A 211 23.97 -8.23 -29.41
C ILE A 211 23.20 -9.34 -30.14
N GLN A 212 21.94 -9.58 -29.76
CA GLN A 212 21.11 -10.60 -30.38
C GLN A 212 20.88 -10.34 -31.88
N LYS A 213 20.80 -9.07 -32.29
CA LYS A 213 20.68 -8.69 -33.71
C LYS A 213 21.99 -8.87 -34.47
N GLU A 214 23.13 -8.55 -33.87
CA GLU A 214 24.44 -8.81 -34.48
C GLU A 214 24.71 -10.30 -34.65
N GLU A 215 24.42 -11.11 -33.64
CA GLU A 215 24.55 -12.58 -33.69
C GLU A 215 23.69 -13.16 -34.82
N GLN A 216 22.43 -12.74 -34.94
CA GLN A 216 21.54 -13.18 -36.04
C GLN A 216 21.96 -12.68 -37.42
N THR A 217 22.75 -11.60 -37.51
CA THR A 217 23.26 -11.05 -38.77
C THR A 217 24.54 -11.77 -39.21
N ASN A 218 25.38 -12.20 -38.26
CA ASN A 218 26.60 -12.96 -38.52
C ASN A 218 26.37 -14.46 -38.79
N GLU A 219 25.19 -15.00 -38.47
CA GLU A 219 24.83 -16.41 -38.72
C GLU A 219 24.14 -16.64 -40.08
N ARG A 220 24.00 -15.62 -40.92
CA ARG A 220 23.53 -15.78 -42.30
C ARG A 220 24.73 -16.02 -43.23
N PRO A 221 24.83 -17.18 -43.91
CA PRO A 221 25.93 -17.49 -44.83
C PRO A 221 25.94 -16.57 -46.07
#